data_AF-A0A428PC02-F1
#
_entry.id   AF-A0A428PC02-F1
#
_cell.length_a   1.000
_cell.length_b   1.000
_cell.length_c   1.000
_cell.angle_alpha   90.00
_cell.angle_beta   90.00
_cell.angle_gamma   90.00
#
_symmetry.space_group_name_H-M   'P 1'
#
loop_
_entity.id
_entity.type
_entity.pdbx_description
1 polymer ?
#
loop_
_entity_poly.entity_id
_entity_poly.type
_entity_poly.pdbx_seq_one_letter_code
_entity_poly.pdbx_strand_id
1 'polypeptide(L)'
;MNGVIEALHIYDDNRNPILSHTYAGRPLSATHLLPLYLEHPSPRPNLIYLANTSPPTLVFSLTHANLLFLVTSSTEIEPLLVFEFLHRVIDAFEDFLGAPLLAVKIENNYDIVAQILTEMCDSGTISTTEPNALREVVEQEGWVGKLLGSINLPGFVYRIYVKENLVLTRY
;
A
#
# COMPACT_ATOMS: atom_id res chain seq x y z
N MET A 1 -4.83 -7.62 24.85
CA MET A 1 -4.16 -8.54 23.91
C MET A 1 -3.28 -7.68 23.04
N ASN A 2 -1.97 -7.93 23.00
CA ASN A 2 -0.99 -7.08 22.29
C ASN A 2 -0.41 -7.87 21.10
N GLY A 3 -1.28 -8.45 20.28
CA GLY A 3 -0.84 -9.08 19.04
C GLY A 3 -0.35 -8.03 18.06
N VAL A 4 0.65 -8.39 17.26
CA VAL A 4 1.25 -7.49 16.26
C VAL A 4 1.15 -8.08 14.86
N ILE A 5 1.05 -7.20 13.87
CA ILE A 5 1.24 -7.56 12.46
C ILE A 5 2.74 -7.77 12.23
N GLU A 6 3.13 -8.92 11.71
CA GLU A 6 4.56 -9.21 11.47
C GLU A 6 4.98 -8.84 10.05
N ALA A 7 4.15 -9.17 9.05
CA ALA A 7 4.40 -8.80 7.66
C ALA A 7 3.10 -8.71 6.86
N LEU A 8 3.18 -7.93 5.77
CA LEU A 8 2.25 -7.92 4.66
C LEU A 8 2.97 -8.42 3.40
N HIS A 9 2.40 -9.40 2.72
CA HIS A 9 2.85 -9.91 1.43
C HIS A 9 1.75 -9.72 0.38
N ILE A 10 2.12 -9.27 -0.81
CA ILE A 10 1.19 -9.10 -1.93
C ILE A 10 1.69 -9.91 -3.11
N TYR A 11 0.77 -10.65 -3.73
CA TYR A 11 1.02 -11.46 -4.91
C TYR A 11 0.13 -11.00 -6.06
N ASP A 12 0.66 -11.10 -7.28
CA ASP A 12 -0.09 -10.85 -8.50
C ASP A 12 -1.12 -11.97 -8.81
N ASP A 13 -1.76 -11.85 -9.97
CA ASP A 13 -2.71 -12.83 -10.51
C ASP A 13 -2.07 -14.21 -10.74
N ASN A 14 -0.80 -14.23 -11.14
CA ASN A 14 0.01 -15.43 -11.37
C ASN A 14 0.64 -15.99 -10.08
N ARG A 15 0.37 -15.38 -8.92
CA ARG A 15 0.93 -15.72 -7.61
C ARG A 15 2.43 -15.50 -7.49
N ASN A 16 2.99 -14.59 -8.28
CA ASN A 16 4.33 -14.06 -8.05
C ASN A 16 4.28 -13.03 -6.91
N PRO A 17 5.22 -13.06 -5.96
CA PRO A 17 5.32 -12.01 -4.95
C PRO A 17 5.76 -10.69 -5.60
N ILE A 18 4.97 -9.64 -5.41
CA ILE A 18 5.27 -8.28 -5.94
C ILE A 18 5.63 -7.28 -4.83
N LEU A 19 5.19 -7.54 -3.60
CA LEU A 19 5.52 -6.71 -2.43
C LEU A 19 5.68 -7.58 -1.19
N SER A 20 6.64 -7.24 -0.33
CA SER A 20 6.73 -7.77 1.03
C SER A 20 7.23 -6.68 1.94
N HIS A 21 6.47 -6.40 3.00
CA HIS A 21 6.82 -5.42 4.01
C HIS A 21 6.81 -6.10 5.38
N THR A 22 7.96 -6.13 6.04
CA THR A 22 8.13 -6.74 7.36
C THR A 22 8.11 -5.65 8.42
N TYR A 23 7.16 -5.75 9.35
CA TYR A 23 6.97 -4.81 10.45
C TYR A 23 7.65 -5.27 11.74
N ALA A 24 7.61 -6.57 12.04
CA ALA A 24 8.10 -7.10 13.30
C ALA A 24 8.64 -8.53 13.17
N GLY A 25 9.60 -8.89 14.01
CA GLY A 25 10.09 -10.25 14.14
C GLY A 25 10.83 -10.76 12.90
N ARG A 26 10.63 -12.04 12.58
CA ARG A 26 11.23 -12.75 11.44
C ARG A 26 10.18 -13.65 10.77
N PRO A 27 9.14 -13.06 10.16
CA PRO A 27 8.05 -13.82 9.55
C PRO A 27 8.58 -14.66 8.37
N LEU A 28 7.79 -15.66 7.97
CA LEU A 28 8.05 -16.42 6.75
C LEU A 28 8.12 -15.49 5.55
N SER A 29 9.08 -15.70 4.65
CA SER A 29 9.12 -14.92 3.41
C SER A 29 7.94 -15.27 2.52
N ALA A 30 7.55 -14.36 1.62
CA ALA A 30 6.45 -14.58 0.68
C ALA A 30 6.56 -15.89 -0.10
N THR A 31 7.77 -16.21 -0.59
CA THR A 31 8.04 -17.46 -1.32
C THR A 31 7.79 -18.72 -0.48
N HIS A 32 8.01 -18.68 0.83
CA HIS A 32 7.75 -19.82 1.72
C HIS A 32 6.33 -19.83 2.25
N LEU A 33 5.70 -18.67 2.44
CA LEU A 33 4.34 -18.54 2.95
C LEU A 33 3.30 -18.98 1.93
N LEU A 34 3.48 -18.61 0.66
CA LEU A 34 2.49 -18.85 -0.38
C LEU A 34 2.16 -20.35 -0.58
N PRO A 35 3.12 -21.27 -0.69
CA PRO A 35 2.82 -22.70 -0.80
C PRO A 35 1.97 -23.21 0.38
N LEU A 36 2.31 -22.81 1.60
CA LEU A 36 1.56 -23.20 2.81
C LEU A 36 0.12 -22.69 2.79
N TYR A 37 -0.09 -21.44 2.34
CA TYR A 37 -1.44 -20.89 2.14
C TYR A 37 -2.21 -21.66 1.05
N LEU A 38 -1.55 -22.03 -0.04
CA LEU A 38 -2.18 -22.71 -1.17
C LEU A 38 -2.49 -24.18 -0.91
N GLU A 39 -1.83 -24.85 0.05
CA GLU A 39 -2.13 -26.21 0.50
C GLU A 39 -3.57 -26.34 1.04
N HIS A 40 -4.17 -25.26 1.56
CA HIS A 40 -5.56 -25.28 1.98
C HIS A 40 -6.49 -25.36 0.75
N PRO A 41 -7.50 -26.25 0.74
CA PRO A 41 -8.40 -26.41 -0.41
C PRO A 41 -9.33 -25.20 -0.59
N SER A 42 -9.81 -24.98 -1.82
CA SER A 42 -10.85 -23.99 -2.10
C SER A 42 -12.24 -24.53 -1.74
N PRO A 43 -13.15 -23.71 -1.16
CA PRO A 43 -12.96 -22.30 -0.78
C PRO A 43 -12.07 -22.14 0.47
N ARG A 44 -11.07 -21.25 0.39
CA ARG A 44 -10.15 -20.99 1.49
C ARG A 44 -10.76 -19.99 2.47
N PRO A 45 -10.69 -20.22 3.79
CA PRO A 45 -11.09 -19.22 4.77
C PRO A 45 -10.13 -18.04 4.76
N ASN A 46 -10.64 -16.84 5.08
CA ASN A 46 -9.84 -15.62 5.12
C ASN A 46 -8.86 -15.57 6.32
N LEU A 47 -8.99 -16.49 7.27
CA LEU A 47 -8.06 -16.67 8.38
C LEU A 47 -7.68 -18.15 8.46
N ILE A 48 -6.39 -18.42 8.39
CA ILE A 48 -5.79 -19.75 8.49
C ILE A 48 -4.80 -19.77 9.65
N TYR A 49 -4.79 -20.85 10.43
CA TYR A 49 -3.77 -21.09 11.45
C TYR A 49 -2.81 -22.18 10.98
N LEU A 50 -1.57 -21.78 10.72
CA LEU A 50 -0.48 -22.67 10.34
C LEU A 50 0.23 -23.17 11.60
N ALA A 51 -0.24 -24.30 12.15
CA ALA A 51 0.32 -24.86 13.39
C ALA A 51 1.76 -25.41 13.25
N ASN A 52 2.17 -25.77 12.03
CA ASN A 52 3.46 -26.44 11.77
C ASN A 52 4.58 -25.47 11.40
N THR A 53 4.32 -24.16 11.42
CA THR A 53 5.38 -23.14 11.28
C THR A 53 6.07 -22.94 12.63
N SER A 54 7.27 -22.36 12.62
CA SER A 54 8.03 -22.07 13.84
C SER A 54 8.37 -20.58 13.90
N PRO A 55 7.62 -19.77 14.66
CA PRO A 55 6.45 -20.12 15.50
C PRO A 55 5.19 -20.44 14.68
N PRO A 56 4.15 -21.05 15.28
CA PRO A 56 2.83 -21.16 14.66
C PRO A 56 2.30 -19.78 14.22
N THR A 57 1.72 -19.71 13.02
CA THR A 57 1.41 -18.42 12.38
C THR A 57 -0.05 -18.34 11.95
N LEU A 58 -0.72 -17.26 12.34
CA LEU A 58 -1.99 -16.83 11.77
C LEU A 58 -1.72 -16.16 10.42
N VAL A 59 -2.50 -16.53 9.40
CA VAL A 59 -2.45 -15.96 8.05
C VAL A 59 -3.81 -15.40 7.72
N PHE A 60 -3.88 -14.09 7.54
CA PHE A 60 -5.07 -13.36 7.12
C PHE A 60 -4.98 -13.11 5.62
N SER A 61 -6.01 -13.50 4.85
CA SER A 61 -6.02 -13.35 3.41
C SER A 61 -7.17 -12.47 2.93
N LEU A 62 -6.86 -11.56 2.01
CA LEU A 62 -7.84 -10.75 1.29
C LEU A 62 -7.48 -10.72 -0.20
N THR A 63 -8.46 -10.85 -1.08
CA THR A 63 -8.26 -10.71 -2.52
C THR A 63 -8.95 -9.43 -3.00
N HIS A 64 -8.22 -8.58 -3.73
CA HIS A 64 -8.72 -7.33 -4.30
C HIS A 64 -8.11 -7.10 -5.68
N ALA A 65 -8.93 -6.81 -6.69
CA ALA A 65 -8.46 -6.58 -8.07
C ALA A 65 -7.49 -7.67 -8.60
N ASN A 66 -7.77 -8.94 -8.31
CA ASN A 66 -6.95 -10.14 -8.60
C ASN A 66 -5.61 -10.24 -7.85
N LEU A 67 -5.27 -9.28 -7.00
CA LEU A 67 -4.13 -9.34 -6.10
C LEU A 67 -4.50 -10.10 -4.83
N LEU A 68 -3.58 -10.93 -4.33
CA LEU A 68 -3.70 -11.62 -3.05
C LEU A 68 -2.86 -10.90 -2.00
N PHE A 69 -3.50 -10.45 -0.93
CA PHE A 69 -2.87 -9.87 0.24
C PHE A 69 -2.85 -10.91 1.35
N LEU A 70 -1.66 -11.18 1.91
CA LEU A 70 -1.48 -12.03 3.07
C LEU A 70 -0.81 -11.25 4.20
N VAL A 71 -1.44 -11.22 5.37
CA VAL A 71 -0.84 -10.70 6.60
C VAL A 71 -0.53 -11.85 7.55
N THR A 72 0.63 -11.80 8.20
CA THR A 72 1.03 -12.81 9.20
C THR A 72 1.07 -12.24 10.62
N SER A 73 0.72 -13.08 11.59
CA SER A 73 1.02 -12.86 13.00
C SER A 73 1.28 -14.18 13.71
N SER A 74 2.33 -14.27 14.52
CA SER A 74 2.58 -15.41 15.40
C SER A 74 1.98 -15.26 16.81
N THR A 75 1.25 -14.17 17.04
CA THR A 75 0.65 -13.82 18.33
C THR A 75 -0.85 -13.65 18.20
N GLU A 76 -1.57 -13.75 19.33
CA GLU A 76 -3.02 -13.50 19.31
C GLU A 76 -3.33 -12.03 19.02
N ILE A 77 -3.97 -11.80 17.87
CA ILE A 77 -4.41 -10.48 17.40
C ILE A 77 -5.89 -10.53 17.05
N GLU A 78 -6.61 -9.41 17.25
CA GLU A 78 -8.03 -9.32 16.94
C GLU A 78 -8.24 -9.42 15.41
N PRO A 79 -8.99 -10.42 14.90
CA PRO A 79 -9.09 -10.63 13.46
C PRO A 79 -9.72 -9.47 12.68
N LEU A 80 -10.75 -8.84 13.23
CA LEU A 80 -11.43 -7.72 12.57
C LEU A 80 -10.51 -6.51 12.42
N LEU A 81 -9.62 -6.27 13.38
CA LEU A 81 -8.60 -5.23 13.30
C LEU A 81 -7.64 -5.47 12.12
N VAL A 82 -7.20 -6.71 11.89
CA VAL A 82 -6.31 -7.05 10.77
C VAL A 82 -7.02 -6.90 9.42
N PHE A 83 -8.29 -7.29 9.33
CA PHE A 83 -9.07 -7.11 8.10
C PHE A 83 -9.37 -5.64 7.82
N GLU A 84 -9.68 -4.84 8.84
CA GLU A 84 -9.82 -3.39 8.70
C GLU A 84 -8.53 -2.76 8.17
N PHE A 85 -7.38 -3.14 8.75
CA PHE A 85 -6.07 -2.70 8.27
C PHE A 85 -5.84 -3.06 6.79
N LEU A 86 -6.12 -4.30 6.39
CA LEU A 86 -5.99 -4.73 4.99
C LEU A 86 -6.87 -3.90 4.04
N HIS A 87 -8.12 -3.61 4.42
CA HIS A 87 -9.00 -2.74 3.64
C HIS A 87 -8.47 -1.30 3.58
N ARG A 88 -7.94 -0.76 4.69
CA ARG A 88 -7.32 0.56 4.69
C ARG A 88 -6.07 0.62 3.82
N VAL A 89 -5.25 -0.43 3.79
CA VAL A 89 -4.06 -0.49 2.92
C VAL A 89 -4.47 -0.43 1.46
N ILE A 90 -5.50 -1.17 1.07
CA ILE A 90 -6.05 -1.15 -0.29
C ILE A 90 -6.55 0.25 -0.65
N ASP A 91 -7.36 0.87 0.22
CA ASP A 91 -7.88 2.21 -0.02
C ASP A 91 -6.76 3.26 -0.13
N ALA A 92 -5.75 3.19 0.73
CA ALA A 92 -4.59 4.06 0.66
C ALA A 92 -3.82 3.86 -0.66
N PHE A 93 -3.61 2.61 -1.08
CA PHE A 93 -2.94 2.36 -2.36
C PHE A 93 -3.77 2.88 -3.54
N GLU A 94 -5.08 2.71 -3.53
CA GLU A 94 -5.94 3.23 -4.60
C GLU A 94 -6.03 4.76 -4.60
N ASP A 95 -5.93 5.40 -3.44
CA ASP A 95 -5.90 6.85 -3.32
C ASP A 95 -4.61 7.46 -3.89
N PHE A 96 -3.46 6.86 -3.57
CA PHE A 96 -2.14 7.37 -4.00
C PHE A 96 -1.76 6.93 -5.42
N LEU A 97 -2.13 5.71 -5.83
CA LEU A 97 -1.72 5.10 -7.10
C LEU A 97 -2.86 5.09 -8.15
N GLY A 98 -4.08 5.43 -7.73
CA GLY A 98 -5.29 5.43 -8.53
C GLY A 98 -5.97 4.06 -8.63
N ALA A 99 -7.31 4.04 -8.61
CA ALA A 99 -8.11 2.84 -8.85
C ALA A 99 -8.22 2.48 -10.36
N PRO A 100 -8.45 1.20 -10.72
CA PRO A 100 -8.31 0.04 -9.85
C PRO A 100 -6.84 -0.21 -9.49
N LEU A 101 -6.60 -0.83 -8.34
CA LEU A 101 -5.27 -1.26 -7.94
C LEU A 101 -4.74 -2.37 -8.87
N LEU A 102 -3.51 -2.20 -9.39
CA LEU A 102 -2.86 -3.15 -10.29
C LEU A 102 -1.44 -3.44 -9.79
N ALA A 103 -0.92 -4.65 -10.04
CA ALA A 103 0.44 -5.05 -9.68
C ALA A 103 1.49 -4.03 -10.17
N VAL A 104 1.42 -3.69 -11.46
CA VAL A 104 2.34 -2.72 -12.09
C VAL A 104 2.30 -1.33 -11.45
N LYS A 105 1.18 -0.91 -10.86
CA LYS A 105 1.10 0.37 -10.15
C LYS A 105 1.84 0.33 -8.83
N ILE A 106 1.77 -0.78 -8.11
CA ILE A 106 2.52 -1.02 -6.87
C ILE A 106 4.01 -1.06 -7.17
N GLU A 107 4.42 -1.84 -8.18
CA GLU A 107 5.82 -2.01 -8.57
C GLU A 107 6.47 -0.70 -9.05
N ASN A 108 5.75 0.11 -9.84
CA ASN A 108 6.26 1.39 -10.34
C ASN A 108 6.32 2.50 -9.28
N ASN A 109 5.69 2.31 -8.12
CA ASN A 109 5.61 3.32 -7.06
C ASN A 109 6.04 2.73 -5.71
N TYR A 110 7.06 1.86 -5.71
CA TYR A 110 7.49 1.12 -4.53
C TYR A 110 7.84 2.03 -3.34
N ASP A 111 8.50 3.16 -3.59
CA ASP A 111 8.90 4.10 -2.53
C ASP A 111 7.67 4.70 -1.82
N ILE A 112 6.67 5.13 -2.58
CA ILE A 112 5.39 5.65 -2.05
C ILE A 112 4.67 4.55 -1.27
N VAL A 113 4.62 3.33 -1.81
CA VAL A 113 4.00 2.18 -1.14
C VAL A 113 4.69 1.88 0.19
N ALA A 114 6.02 1.84 0.22
CA ALA A 114 6.78 1.60 1.43
C ALA A 114 6.55 2.69 2.48
N GLN A 115 6.45 3.95 2.06
CA GLN A 115 6.14 5.07 2.95
C GLN A 115 4.72 4.94 3.52
N ILE A 116 3.70 4.70 2.69
CA ILE A 116 2.32 4.45 3.15
C ILE A 116 2.31 3.33 4.20
N LEU A 117 2.93 2.20 3.90
CA LEU A 117 2.94 1.05 4.80
C LEU A 117 3.63 1.34 6.13
N THR A 118 4.70 2.14 6.12
CA THR A 118 5.45 2.55 7.32
C THR A 118 4.62 3.48 8.21
N GLU A 119 3.86 4.39 7.62
CA GLU A 119 2.97 5.31 8.36
C GLU A 119 1.74 4.59 8.93
N MET A 120 1.20 3.63 8.18
CA MET A 120 0.02 2.87 8.60
C MET A 120 0.31 1.87 9.73
N CYS A 121 1.55 1.38 9.85
CA CYS A 121 1.90 0.42 10.87
C CYS A 121 3.37 0.55 11.28
N ASP A 122 3.60 0.82 12.57
CA ASP A 122 4.93 0.90 13.16
C ASP A 122 5.16 -0.30 14.07
N SER A 123 6.24 -1.05 13.81
CA SER A 123 6.67 -2.18 14.61
C SER A 123 5.54 -3.21 14.86
N GLY A 124 4.63 -3.33 13.88
CA GLY A 124 3.49 -4.25 13.88
C GLY A 124 2.25 -3.73 14.60
N THR A 125 2.27 -2.50 15.10
CA THR A 125 1.10 -1.81 15.67
C THR A 125 0.50 -0.88 14.63
N ILE A 126 -0.80 -1.00 14.38
CA ILE A 126 -1.52 -0.12 13.44
C ILE A 126 -1.55 1.30 14.02
N SER A 127 -1.21 2.29 13.19
CA SER A 127 -1.10 3.69 13.56
C SER A 127 -1.97 4.57 12.64
N THR A 128 -1.39 5.21 11.63
CA THR A 128 -2.08 6.23 10.81
C THR A 128 -2.78 5.60 9.63
N THR A 129 -4.09 5.36 9.73
CA THR A 129 -4.89 4.75 8.64
C THR A 129 -5.92 5.71 8.01
N GLU A 130 -6.01 6.93 8.51
CA GLU A 130 -6.92 7.94 7.98
C GLU A 130 -6.35 8.58 6.70
N PRO A 131 -7.13 8.67 5.60
CA PRO A 131 -6.61 9.12 4.30
C PRO A 131 -6.01 10.53 4.29
N ASN A 132 -6.60 11.50 5.01
CA ASN A 132 -6.05 12.87 5.01
C ASN A 132 -4.74 12.95 5.78
N ALA A 133 -4.66 12.28 6.94
CA ALA A 133 -3.44 12.17 7.73
C ALA A 133 -2.31 11.53 6.90
N LEU A 134 -2.60 10.47 6.13
CA LEU A 134 -1.63 9.87 5.22
C LEU A 134 -1.13 10.86 4.15
N ARG A 135 -2.00 11.68 3.56
CA ARG A 135 -1.60 12.69 2.57
C ARG A 135 -0.76 13.82 3.13
N GLU A 136 -0.82 14.06 4.44
CA GLU A 136 0.01 15.06 5.11
C GLU A 136 1.46 14.58 5.31
N VAL A 137 1.66 13.26 5.41
CA VAL A 137 2.97 12.66 5.75
C VAL A 137 3.63 11.90 4.61
N VAL A 138 2.85 11.39 3.64
CA VAL A 138 3.38 10.64 2.51
C VAL A 138 3.77 11.61 1.39
N GLU A 139 5.06 11.61 1.05
CA GLU A 139 5.60 12.47 0.00
C GLU A 139 5.41 11.81 -1.36
N GLN A 140 4.65 12.44 -2.25
CA GLN A 140 4.57 12.01 -3.65
C GLN A 140 5.20 13.08 -4.54
N GLU A 141 6.30 12.72 -5.21
CA GLU A 141 6.92 13.59 -6.22
C GLU A 141 5.87 13.98 -7.28
N GLY A 142 5.69 15.29 -7.48
CA GLY A 142 4.72 15.80 -8.46
C GLY A 142 3.25 15.79 -8.03
N TRP A 143 2.90 15.38 -6.80
CA TRP A 143 1.51 15.48 -6.29
C TRP A 143 1.03 16.92 -6.28
N VAL A 144 1.87 17.85 -5.81
CA VAL A 144 1.57 19.29 -5.83
C VAL A 144 1.32 19.76 -7.28
N GLY A 145 2.06 19.23 -8.25
CA GLY A 145 1.84 19.53 -9.67
C GLY A 145 0.50 19.01 -10.20
N LYS A 146 0.04 17.84 -9.77
CA LYS A 146 -1.27 17.28 -10.13
C LYS A 146 -2.44 17.99 -9.46
N LEU A 147 -2.31 18.38 -8.19
CA LEU A 147 -3.29 19.21 -7.49
C LEU A 147 -3.38 20.63 -8.07
N LEU A 148 -2.25 21.25 -8.39
CA LEU A 148 -2.23 22.56 -9.04
C LEU A 148 -2.70 22.49 -10.50
N GLY A 149 -2.47 21.37 -11.18
CA GLY A 149 -2.93 21.12 -12.55
C GLY A 149 -4.43 20.81 -12.66
N SER A 150 -5.05 20.25 -11.62
CA SER A 150 -6.52 20.03 -11.56
C SER A 150 -7.29 21.29 -11.18
N ILE A 151 -6.64 22.27 -10.57
CA ILE A 151 -7.15 23.63 -10.40
C ILE A 151 -7.00 24.39 -11.73
N ASN A 152 -7.89 24.11 -12.68
CA ASN A 152 -8.10 24.99 -13.84
C ASN A 152 -8.71 26.31 -13.36
N LEU A 153 -7.88 27.24 -12.88
CA LEU A 153 -8.28 28.64 -12.70
C LEU A 153 -8.31 29.31 -14.09
N PRO A 154 -9.48 29.68 -14.64
CA PRO A 154 -9.53 30.49 -15.85
C PRO A 154 -8.97 31.88 -15.53
N GLY A 155 -7.70 32.12 -15.86
CA GLY A 155 -7.15 33.49 -15.82
C GLY A 155 -5.63 33.66 -15.72
N PHE A 156 -4.85 32.66 -15.32
CA PHE A 156 -3.42 32.90 -15.05
C PHE A 156 -2.46 32.62 -16.22
N VAL A 157 -2.92 31.91 -17.26
CA VAL A 157 -2.06 31.51 -18.40
C VAL A 157 -1.62 32.69 -19.27
N TYR A 158 -2.36 33.81 -19.29
CA TYR A 158 -2.04 34.95 -20.16
C TYR A 158 -0.91 35.86 -19.66
N ARG A 159 -0.46 35.74 -18.39
CA ARG A 159 0.48 36.70 -17.81
C ARG A 159 1.95 36.32 -17.92
N ILE A 160 2.25 35.07 -18.28
CA ILE A 160 3.64 34.56 -18.36
C ILE A 160 4.22 34.73 -19.78
N TYR A 161 3.38 34.78 -20.82
CA TYR A 161 3.85 34.89 -22.21
C TYR A 161 4.12 36.31 -22.73
N VAL A 162 3.92 37.37 -21.94
CA VAL A 162 4.01 38.76 -22.44
C VAL A 162 5.25 39.53 -21.95
N LYS A 163 6.10 38.96 -21.09
CA LYS A 163 7.21 39.72 -20.48
C LYS A 163 8.61 39.50 -21.04
N GLU A 164 8.78 38.63 -22.03
CA GLU A 164 10.07 38.44 -22.69
C GLU A 164 9.88 38.38 -24.19
N ASN A 165 9.93 39.54 -24.86
CA ASN A 165 10.60 39.71 -26.15
C ASN A 165 10.55 41.17 -26.66
N LEU A 166 11.75 41.75 -26.77
CA LEU A 166 12.19 42.77 -27.75
C LEU A 166 11.71 44.22 -27.50
N VAL A 167 12.53 45.10 -26.91
CA VAL A 167 13.77 45.76 -27.42
C VAL A 167 13.48 46.87 -28.45
N LEU A 168 13.83 48.08 -27.99
CA LEU A 168 14.03 49.34 -28.70
C LEU A 168 14.63 49.20 -30.12
N THR A 169 14.00 49.86 -31.09
CA THR A 169 14.57 50.57 -32.27
C THR A 169 13.37 51.06 -33.10
N ARG A 170 13.30 52.19 -33.81
CA ARG A 170 14.14 53.36 -34.09
C ARG A 170 13.23 54.38 -34.85
N TYR A 171 13.55 55.67 -34.71
CA TYR A 171 13.06 56.87 -35.43
C TYR A 171 11.63 57.38 -35.14
#